data_AF-A0A5E4FK93-F1
#
_entry.id   AF-A0A5E4FK93-F1
#
_cell.length_a   1.000
_cell.length_b   1.000
_cell.length_c   1.000
_cell.angle_alpha   90.00
_cell.angle_beta   90.00
_cell.angle_gamma   90.00
#
_symmetry.space_group_name_H-M   'P 1'
#
loop_
_entity.id
_entity.type
_entity.pdbx_description
1 polymer ?
#
loop_
_entity_poly.entity_id
_entity_poly.type
_entity_poly.pdbx_seq_one_letter_code
_entity_poly.pdbx_strand_id
1 'polypeptide(L)'
;MCSVAEELRSLGAQIAYNTPDPEHGVDCVKYIAHQHLYSNAAWNCYYKVITRLDDWYARHYKFLRGKRDKLKDTASPTKRLFFNIARACHHVGLVTLAAWHYDKVLAMHVKDYPIPKLPHEKPESVENRLPGYCDLRREAAFNLHLIYKKSGAVDLARQVLRDHCTF
;
A
#
# COMPACT_ATOMS: atom_id res chain seq x y z
N MET A 1 -3.48 -1.45 -26.41
CA MET A 1 -3.27 -0.02 -26.65
C MET A 1 -3.84 0.73 -25.45
N CYS A 2 -3.04 1.54 -24.75
CA CYS A 2 -3.55 2.41 -23.69
C CYS A 2 -4.54 3.42 -24.29
N SER A 3 -5.58 3.75 -23.54
CA SER A 3 -6.55 4.75 -24.01
C SER A 3 -5.98 6.17 -23.88
N VAL A 4 -6.42 7.11 -24.73
CA VAL A 4 -6.09 8.55 -24.63
C VAL A 4 -6.36 9.08 -23.21
N ALA A 5 -7.36 8.53 -22.52
CA ALA A 5 -7.68 8.88 -21.14
C ALA A 5 -6.61 8.43 -20.11
N GLU A 6 -5.89 7.33 -20.36
CA GLU A 6 -4.78 6.88 -19.49
C GLU A 6 -3.53 7.72 -19.70
N GLU A 7 -3.26 8.15 -20.93
CA GLU A 7 -2.15 9.04 -21.27
C GLU A 7 -2.34 10.43 -20.64
N LEU A 8 -3.53 11.02 -20.76
CA LEU A 8 -3.86 12.31 -20.14
C LEU A 8 -3.72 12.28 -18.61
N ARG A 9 -4.08 11.16 -17.96
CA ARG A 9 -3.92 11.00 -16.50
C ARG A 9 -2.47 10.80 -16.09
N SER A 10 -1.70 10.08 -16.89
CA SER A 10 -0.26 9.94 -16.68
C SER A 10 0.45 11.28 -16.81
N LEU A 11 0.06 12.10 -17.79
CA LEU A 11 0.53 13.47 -17.95
C LEU A 11 0.13 14.35 -16.76
N GLY A 12 -1.13 14.27 -16.29
CA GLY A 12 -1.59 14.98 -15.09
C GLY A 12 -0.81 14.62 -13.82
N ALA A 13 -0.46 13.34 -13.65
CA ALA A 13 0.41 12.91 -12.55
C ALA A 13 1.83 13.47 -12.67
N GLN A 14 2.39 13.54 -13.89
CA GLN A 14 3.70 14.14 -14.15
C GLN A 14 3.72 15.65 -13.89
N ILE A 15 2.66 16.36 -14.27
CA ILE A 15 2.50 17.79 -13.99
C ILE A 15 2.51 17.99 -12.47
N ALA A 16 1.69 17.26 -11.71
CA ALA A 16 1.68 17.37 -10.24
C ALA A 16 2.96 16.89 -9.54
N TYR A 17 3.90 16.24 -10.22
CA TYR A 17 5.24 16.01 -9.68
C TYR A 17 6.14 17.23 -9.78
N ASN A 18 5.99 18.01 -10.84
CA ASN A 18 6.96 19.02 -11.23
C ASN A 18 6.46 20.45 -10.97
N THR A 19 5.15 20.63 -10.80
CA THR A 19 4.55 21.94 -10.49
C THR A 19 4.68 22.27 -9.00
N PRO A 20 4.85 23.55 -8.63
CA PRO A 20 4.84 23.99 -7.23
C PRO A 20 3.53 23.67 -6.52
N ASP A 21 2.40 23.82 -7.22
CA ASP A 21 1.07 23.46 -6.75
C ASP A 21 0.71 22.02 -7.19
N PRO A 22 0.62 21.05 -6.25
CA PRO A 22 0.29 19.67 -6.56
C PRO A 22 -1.22 19.42 -6.74
N GLU A 23 -2.12 20.38 -6.43
CA GLU A 23 -3.58 20.19 -6.46
C GLU A 23 -4.08 19.71 -7.84
N HIS A 24 -3.51 20.24 -8.92
CA HIS A 24 -3.93 20.00 -10.29
C HIS A 24 -3.79 18.53 -10.78
N GLY A 25 -3.05 17.67 -10.07
CA GLY A 25 -2.93 16.24 -10.41
C GLY A 25 -3.39 15.29 -9.32
N VAL A 26 -3.99 15.81 -8.24
CA VAL A 26 -4.49 15.00 -7.12
C VAL A 26 -5.54 13.98 -7.57
N ASP A 27 -6.48 14.41 -8.40
CA ASP A 27 -7.54 13.52 -8.88
C ASP A 27 -7.01 12.51 -9.90
N CYS A 28 -5.98 12.87 -10.67
CA CYS A 28 -5.28 11.95 -11.56
C CYS A 28 -4.60 10.82 -10.78
N VAL A 29 -3.82 11.16 -9.74
CA VAL A 29 -3.13 10.13 -8.95
C VAL A 29 -4.08 9.29 -8.09
N LYS A 30 -5.18 9.88 -7.60
CA LYS A 30 -6.27 9.12 -6.95
C LYS A 30 -6.88 8.11 -7.91
N TYR A 31 -7.14 8.52 -9.15
CA TYR A 31 -7.69 7.63 -10.17
C TYR A 31 -6.72 6.49 -10.50
N ILE A 32 -5.44 6.78 -10.73
CA ILE A 32 -4.42 5.76 -11.03
C ILE A 32 -4.31 4.74 -9.89
N ALA A 33 -4.23 5.21 -8.63
CA ALA A 33 -4.23 4.34 -7.45
C ALA A 33 -5.57 3.61 -7.23
N HIS A 34 -6.67 4.08 -7.82
CA HIS A 34 -7.95 3.40 -7.78
C HIS A 34 -8.06 2.28 -8.82
N GLN A 35 -7.60 2.50 -10.04
CA GLN A 35 -7.62 1.47 -11.09
C GLN A 35 -6.60 0.36 -10.81
N HIS A 36 -5.45 0.70 -10.23
CA HIS A 36 -4.35 -0.24 -9.99
C HIS A 36 -4.11 -0.45 -8.50
N LEU A 37 -5.12 -0.93 -7.78
CA LEU A 37 -5.08 -1.13 -6.32
C LEU A 37 -3.90 -2.02 -5.84
N TYR A 38 -3.43 -2.92 -6.70
CA TYR A 38 -2.35 -3.86 -6.41
C TYR A 38 -0.97 -3.39 -6.92
N SER A 39 -0.89 -2.25 -7.62
CA SER A 39 0.36 -1.73 -8.18
C SER A 39 1.10 -0.84 -7.18
N ASN A 40 2.28 -1.29 -6.75
CA ASN A 40 3.17 -0.48 -5.92
C ASN A 40 3.57 0.83 -6.62
N ALA A 41 3.75 0.82 -7.94
CA ALA A 41 4.06 2.01 -8.72
C ALA A 41 2.94 3.05 -8.68
N ALA A 42 1.67 2.59 -8.74
CA ALA A 42 0.50 3.47 -8.65
C ALA A 42 0.38 4.13 -7.27
N TRP A 43 0.65 3.39 -6.20
CA TRP A 43 0.64 3.93 -4.83
C TRP A 43 1.83 4.84 -4.54
N ASN A 44 3.03 4.52 -5.04
CA ASN A 44 4.19 5.41 -4.93
C ASN A 44 3.92 6.75 -5.64
N CYS A 45 3.30 6.69 -6.81
CA CYS A 45 2.85 7.87 -7.56
C CYS A 45 1.88 8.73 -6.75
N TYR A 46 0.85 8.10 -6.20
CA TYR A 46 -0.11 8.73 -5.31
C TYR A 46 0.54 9.40 -4.10
N TYR A 47 1.41 8.70 -3.37
CA TYR A 47 2.03 9.25 -2.17
C TYR A 47 2.97 10.40 -2.46
N LYS A 48 3.70 10.34 -3.57
CA LYS A 48 4.61 11.42 -3.97
C LYS A 48 3.88 12.74 -4.21
N VAL A 49 2.64 12.72 -4.72
CA VAL A 49 1.82 13.93 -4.90
C VAL A 49 1.10 14.31 -3.62
N ILE A 50 0.43 13.35 -2.98
CA ILE A 50 -0.46 13.62 -1.85
C ILE A 50 0.30 14.15 -0.65
N THR A 51 1.49 13.63 -0.35
CA THR A 51 2.31 14.07 0.78
C THR A 51 2.84 15.51 0.65
N ARG A 52 2.72 16.12 -0.53
CA ARG A 52 3.05 17.53 -0.77
C ARG A 52 1.91 18.49 -0.42
N LEU A 53 0.70 17.97 -0.17
CA LEU A 53 -0.46 18.77 0.21
C LEU A 53 -0.50 18.98 1.73
N ASP A 54 -1.00 20.13 2.13
CA ASP A 54 -1.45 20.32 3.50
C ASP A 54 -2.63 19.37 3.81
N ASP A 55 -2.72 18.92 5.06
CA ASP A 55 -3.71 17.95 5.53
C ASP A 55 -3.76 16.63 4.73
N TRP A 56 -2.64 16.24 4.09
CA TRP A 56 -2.57 15.05 3.25
C TRP A 56 -3.11 13.80 3.94
N TYR A 57 -2.89 13.67 5.25
CA TYR A 57 -3.37 12.54 6.03
C TYR A 57 -4.90 12.50 6.08
N ALA A 58 -5.56 13.63 6.33
CA ALA A 58 -7.02 13.72 6.36
C ALA A 58 -7.61 13.46 4.95
N ARG A 59 -6.99 14.03 3.91
CA ARG A 59 -7.37 13.82 2.50
C ARG A 59 -7.24 12.35 2.09
N HIS A 60 -6.12 11.73 2.45
CA HIS A 60 -5.85 10.32 2.21
C HIS A 60 -6.84 9.44 2.96
N TYR A 61 -7.01 9.67 4.26
CA TYR A 61 -7.93 8.91 5.09
C TYR A 61 -9.38 8.99 4.58
N LYS A 62 -9.85 10.16 4.14
CA LYS A 62 -11.16 10.32 3.50
C LYS A 62 -11.27 9.53 2.19
N PHE A 63 -10.25 9.59 1.34
CA PHE A 63 -10.17 8.83 0.09
C PHE A 63 -10.24 7.32 0.33
N LEU A 64 -9.53 6.82 1.34
CA LEU A 64 -9.53 5.40 1.69
C LEU A 64 -10.83 4.95 2.35
N ARG A 65 -11.41 5.78 3.22
CA ARG A 65 -12.71 5.50 3.85
C ARG A 65 -13.79 5.29 2.78
N GLY A 66 -13.86 6.14 1.76
CA GLY A 66 -14.78 5.97 0.63
C GLY A 66 -14.52 4.71 -0.21
N LYS A 67 -13.31 4.15 -0.18
CA LYS A 67 -12.99 2.85 -0.81
C LYS A 67 -13.38 1.66 0.05
N ARG A 68 -13.41 1.79 1.38
CA ARG A 68 -13.73 0.69 2.31
C ARG A 68 -15.10 0.09 2.04
N ASP A 69 -16.06 0.91 1.64
CA ASP A 69 -17.42 0.46 1.32
C ASP A 69 -17.46 -0.37 0.03
N LYS A 70 -16.51 -0.19 -0.90
CA LYS A 70 -16.36 -0.97 -2.14
C LYS A 70 -15.44 -2.19 -2.00
N LEU A 71 -14.54 -2.20 -1.01
CA LEU A 71 -13.58 -3.28 -0.74
C LEU A 71 -14.06 -4.28 0.32
N LYS A 72 -15.30 -4.11 0.81
CA LYS A 72 -15.85 -4.79 1.99
C LYS A 72 -15.90 -6.32 1.89
N ASP A 73 -15.94 -6.86 0.68
CA ASP A 73 -16.08 -8.30 0.42
C ASP A 73 -14.76 -9.06 0.28
N THR A 74 -13.61 -8.40 0.41
CA THR A 74 -12.31 -9.09 0.38
C THR A 74 -11.52 -8.73 1.64
N ALA A 75 -10.99 -9.73 2.35
CA ALA A 75 -10.17 -9.50 3.55
C ALA A 75 -8.75 -8.98 3.22
N SER A 76 -8.32 -9.18 1.96
CA SER A 76 -7.02 -8.79 1.39
C SER A 76 -6.74 -7.28 1.25
N PRO A 77 -7.70 -6.42 0.86
CA PRO A 77 -7.45 -5.00 0.63
C PRO A 77 -7.22 -4.19 1.89
N THR A 78 -7.80 -4.57 3.03
CA THR A 78 -7.62 -3.82 4.29
C THR A 78 -6.17 -3.97 4.80
N LYS A 79 -5.57 -5.16 4.68
CA LYS A 79 -4.15 -5.37 5.03
C LYS A 79 -3.22 -4.55 4.14
N ARG A 80 -3.47 -4.55 2.83
CA ARG A 80 -2.73 -3.73 1.84
C ARG A 80 -2.91 -2.23 2.09
N LEU A 81 -4.09 -1.82 2.54
CA LEU A 81 -4.39 -0.45 2.90
C LEU A 81 -3.51 0.05 4.06
N PHE A 82 -3.53 -0.69 5.18
CA PHE A 82 -2.69 -0.38 6.35
C PHE A 82 -1.21 -0.35 5.96
N PHE A 83 -0.77 -1.29 5.13
CA PHE A 83 0.60 -1.36 4.64
C PHE A 83 1.00 -0.11 3.84
N ASN A 84 0.15 0.32 2.91
CA ASN A 84 0.42 1.49 2.08
C ASN A 84 0.43 2.77 2.93
N ILE A 85 -0.48 2.93 3.90
CA ILE A 85 -0.46 4.07 4.84
C ILE A 85 0.83 4.05 5.66
N ALA A 86 1.23 2.88 6.17
CA ALA A 86 2.46 2.73 6.96
C ALA A 86 3.69 3.19 6.17
N ARG A 87 3.82 2.76 4.90
CA ARG A 87 4.90 3.21 4.01
C ARG A 87 4.89 4.72 3.80
N ALA A 88 3.73 5.30 3.55
CA ALA A 88 3.61 6.75 3.36
C ALA A 88 4.07 7.51 4.62
N CYS A 89 3.57 7.13 5.79
CA CYS A 89 3.95 7.71 7.08
C CYS A 89 5.46 7.56 7.33
N HIS A 90 6.02 6.39 7.01
CA HIS A 90 7.45 6.12 7.16
C HIS A 90 8.28 7.05 6.26
N HIS A 91 7.89 7.21 4.99
CA HIS A 91 8.59 8.07 4.04
C HIS A 91 8.58 9.55 4.44
N VAL A 92 7.48 10.05 5.01
CA VAL A 92 7.40 11.45 5.49
C VAL A 92 7.92 11.65 6.91
N GLY A 93 8.48 10.62 7.55
CA GLY A 93 9.08 10.71 8.89
C GLY A 93 8.10 10.64 10.06
N LEU A 94 6.83 10.35 9.83
CA LEU A 94 5.82 10.10 10.88
C LEU A 94 5.97 8.68 11.46
N VAL A 95 7.14 8.41 12.06
CA VAL A 95 7.57 7.04 12.42
C VAL A 95 6.67 6.35 13.45
N THR A 96 6.10 7.07 14.41
CA THR A 96 5.14 6.50 15.39
C THR A 96 3.87 6.01 14.70
N LEU A 97 3.36 6.80 13.75
CA LEU A 97 2.16 6.46 12.99
C LEU A 97 2.45 5.31 12.02
N ALA A 98 3.64 5.30 11.41
CA ALA A 98 4.09 4.20 10.57
C ALA A 98 4.17 2.88 11.35
N ALA A 99 4.78 2.88 12.53
CA ALA A 99 4.88 1.71 13.39
C ALA A 99 3.49 1.16 13.74
N TRP A 100 2.58 2.03 14.17
CA TRP A 100 1.20 1.62 14.49
C TRP A 100 0.49 0.96 13.30
N HIS A 101 0.64 1.50 12.08
CA HIS A 101 0.02 0.92 10.90
C HIS A 101 0.68 -0.41 10.49
N TYR A 102 2.01 -0.54 10.61
CA TYR A 102 2.69 -1.81 10.39
C TYR A 102 2.24 -2.89 11.39
N ASP A 103 2.06 -2.55 12.66
CA ASP A 103 1.51 -3.49 13.65
C ASP A 103 0.10 -3.96 13.26
N LYS A 104 -0.75 -3.09 12.70
CA LYS A 104 -2.06 -3.49 12.17
C LYS A 104 -1.91 -4.48 11.00
N VAL A 105 -0.94 -4.30 10.12
CA VAL A 105 -0.66 -5.26 9.04
C VAL A 105 -0.25 -6.62 9.60
N LEU A 106 0.59 -6.64 10.64
CA LEU A 106 1.08 -7.86 11.29
C LEU A 106 -0.03 -8.60 12.07
N ALA A 107 -0.90 -7.86 12.76
CA ALA A 107 -2.02 -8.41 13.53
C ALA A 107 -3.18 -8.92 12.65
N MET A 108 -3.26 -8.48 11.39
CA MET A 108 -4.28 -8.94 10.45
C MET A 108 -3.97 -10.36 9.95
N HIS A 109 -4.71 -11.32 10.50
CA HIS A 109 -4.78 -12.70 10.02
C HIS A 109 -5.68 -12.77 8.79
N VAL A 110 -5.08 -12.74 7.60
CA VAL A 110 -5.82 -13.03 6.36
C VAL A 110 -5.99 -14.55 6.35
N LYS A 111 -7.22 -15.03 6.59
CA LYS A 111 -7.59 -16.39 6.15
C LYS A 111 -7.38 -16.35 4.64
N ASP A 112 -6.45 -17.15 4.11
CA ASP A 112 -6.15 -17.19 2.68
C ASP A 112 -7.46 -17.48 1.92
N TYR A 113 -8.11 -16.42 1.46
CA TYR A 113 -9.14 -16.57 0.45
C TYR A 113 -8.36 -16.73 -0.85
N PRO A 114 -8.39 -17.92 -1.47
CA PRO A 114 -7.78 -18.08 -2.78
C PRO A 114 -8.40 -17.01 -3.68
N ILE A 115 -7.56 -16.44 -4.55
CA ILE A 115 -7.97 -15.46 -5.55
C ILE A 115 -9.29 -15.95 -6.18
N PRO A 116 -10.36 -15.14 -6.23
CA PRO A 116 -11.59 -15.52 -6.91
C PRO A 116 -11.23 -15.95 -8.32
N LYS A 117 -11.41 -17.23 -8.62
CA LYS A 117 -11.10 -17.79 -9.93
C LYS A 117 -11.90 -17.02 -10.97
N LEU A 118 -11.24 -16.49 -11.99
CA LEU A 118 -11.93 -15.95 -13.15
C LEU A 118 -12.67 -17.10 -13.85
N PRO A 119 -13.82 -16.86 -14.51
CA PRO A 119 -14.71 -17.92 -15.04
C PRO A 119 -14.06 -18.90 -16.04
N HIS A 120 -12.80 -18.69 -16.44
CA HIS A 120 -12.12 -19.47 -17.48
C HIS A 120 -10.75 -20.05 -17.06
N GLU A 121 -10.34 -19.94 -15.80
CA GLU A 121 -9.09 -20.56 -15.34
C GLU A 121 -9.30 -22.05 -15.00
N LYS A 122 -8.58 -22.92 -15.73
CA LYS A 122 -8.55 -24.36 -15.46
C LYS A 122 -8.03 -24.63 -14.05
N PRO A 123 -8.50 -25.70 -13.37
CA PRO A 123 -8.03 -26.03 -12.03
C PRO A 123 -6.57 -26.49 -12.08
N GLU A 124 -5.64 -25.57 -11.83
CA GLU A 124 -4.24 -25.93 -11.61
C GLU A 124 -4.04 -26.59 -10.25
N SER A 125 -3.14 -27.57 -10.23
CA SER A 125 -2.73 -28.38 -9.09
C SER A 125 -2.18 -27.51 -7.96
N VAL A 126 -2.32 -28.04 -6.74
CA VAL A 126 -2.00 -27.40 -5.44
C VAL A 126 -0.52 -26.98 -5.31
N GLU A 127 0.33 -27.27 -6.30
CA GLU A 127 1.76 -26.99 -6.32
C GLU A 127 2.16 -25.65 -6.96
N ASN A 128 1.26 -24.97 -7.68
CA ASN A 128 1.54 -23.66 -8.27
C ASN A 128 1.12 -22.48 -7.36
N ARG A 129 1.49 -22.54 -6.07
CA ARG A 129 1.48 -21.33 -5.22
C ARG A 129 2.59 -20.40 -5.71
N LEU A 130 2.27 -19.63 -6.75
CA LEU A 130 3.11 -18.66 -7.44
C LEU A 130 4.07 -17.95 -6.47
N PRO A 131 5.40 -18.01 -6.70
CA PRO A 131 6.45 -17.32 -5.92
C PRO A 131 6.35 -15.79 -5.86
N GLY A 132 5.28 -15.20 -6.39
CA GLY A 132 5.06 -13.76 -6.53
C GLY A 132 4.04 -13.14 -5.56
N TYR A 133 3.39 -13.93 -4.68
CA TYR A 133 2.56 -13.35 -3.63
C TYR A 133 3.45 -12.68 -2.58
N CYS A 134 3.71 -11.37 -2.76
CA CYS A 134 4.43 -10.57 -1.78
C CYS A 134 3.72 -10.67 -0.43
N ASP A 135 4.33 -11.37 0.52
CA ASP A 135 3.82 -11.42 1.87
C ASP A 135 3.99 -10.05 2.51
N LEU A 136 2.92 -9.24 2.42
CA LEU A 136 2.84 -7.91 3.04
C LEU A 136 3.19 -7.97 4.53
N ARG A 137 3.04 -9.13 5.19
CA ARG A 137 3.48 -9.35 6.56
C ARG A 137 4.99 -9.28 6.68
N ARG A 138 5.74 -9.96 5.82
CA ARG A 138 7.22 -9.93 5.79
C ARG A 138 7.73 -8.54 5.46
N GLU A 139 7.14 -7.87 4.47
CA GLU A 139 7.55 -6.50 4.10
C GLU A 139 7.22 -5.49 5.22
N ALA A 140 6.07 -5.63 5.89
CA ALA A 140 5.72 -4.83 7.06
C ALA A 140 6.69 -5.05 8.23
N ALA A 141 7.01 -6.31 8.54
CA ALA A 141 7.94 -6.67 9.61
C ALA A 141 9.33 -6.09 9.35
N PHE A 142 9.82 -6.17 8.11
CA PHE A 142 11.11 -5.60 7.74
C PHE A 142 11.13 -4.07 7.89
N ASN A 143 10.09 -3.39 7.42
CA ASN A 143 10.01 -1.94 7.54
C ASN A 143 9.87 -1.49 9.00
N LEU A 144 9.12 -2.23 9.81
CA LEU A 144 8.99 -1.98 11.24
C LEU A 144 10.33 -2.20 11.99
N HIS A 145 11.07 -3.24 11.61
CA HIS A 145 12.43 -3.48 12.10
C HIS A 145 13.34 -2.26 11.87
N LEU A 146 13.28 -1.63 10.69
CA LEU A 146 14.09 -0.44 10.40
C LEU A 146 13.75 0.74 11.33
N ILE A 147 12.46 0.92 11.64
CA ILE A 147 12.00 1.96 12.59
C ILE A 147 12.58 1.67 13.98
N TYR A 148 12.42 0.46 14.51
CA TYR A 148 12.92 0.08 15.83
C TYR A 148 14.45 0.13 15.93
N LYS A 149 15.15 -0.29 14.87
CA LYS A 149 16.62 -0.18 14.80
C LYS A 149 17.07 1.28 14.88
N LYS A 150 16.41 2.18 14.13
CA LYS A 150 16.74 3.61 14.12
C LYS A 150 16.40 4.30 15.45
N SER A 151 15.39 3.83 16.17
CA SER A 151 15.02 4.36 17.49
C SER A 151 15.86 3.79 18.64
N GLY A 152 16.83 2.91 18.37
CA GLY A 152 17.66 2.26 19.40
C GLY A 152 17.00 1.07 20.10
N ALA A 153 15.77 0.70 19.73
CA ALA A 153 15.05 -0.45 20.28
C ALA A 153 15.50 -1.76 19.60
N VAL A 154 16.78 -2.09 19.72
CA VAL A 154 17.42 -3.18 18.97
C VAL A 154 16.83 -4.55 19.28
N ASP A 155 16.40 -4.79 20.51
CA ASP A 155 15.79 -6.08 20.89
C ASP A 155 14.43 -6.29 20.22
N LEU A 156 13.58 -5.25 20.19
CA LEU A 156 12.32 -5.26 19.45
C LEU A 156 12.56 -5.43 17.95
N ALA A 157 13.56 -4.74 17.40
CA ALA A 157 13.94 -4.86 15.99
C ALA A 157 14.33 -6.30 15.62
N ARG A 158 15.03 -7.02 16.51
CA ARG A 158 15.37 -8.44 16.32
C ARG A 158 14.15 -9.35 16.50
N GLN A 159 13.32 -9.07 17.49
CA GLN A 159 12.12 -9.85 17.77
C GLN A 159 11.13 -9.84 16.59
N VAL A 160 10.84 -8.66 16.01
CA VAL A 160 9.92 -8.53 14.87
C VAL A 160 10.34 -9.40 13.68
N LEU A 161 11.64 -9.45 13.37
CA LEU A 161 12.13 -10.29 12.28
C LEU A 161 12.01 -11.78 12.60
N ARG A 162 12.29 -12.17 13.85
CA ARG A 162 12.13 -13.57 14.29
C ARG A 162 10.69 -14.02 14.24
N ASP A 163 9.75 -13.16 14.60
CA ASP A 163 8.34 -13.56 14.72
C ASP A 163 7.61 -13.59 13.37
N HIS A 164 8.14 -12.91 12.33
CA HIS A 164 7.41 -12.66 11.08
C HIS A 164 8.20 -12.90 9.80
N CYS A 165 9.53 -13.08 9.87
CA CYS A 165 10.37 -13.30 8.70
C CYS A 165 11.08 -14.66 8.69
N THR A 166 10.84 -15.54 9.67
CA THR A 166 11.34 -16.91 9.67
C THR A 166 10.42 -17.85 8.89
N PHE A 167 11.00 -18.93 8.35
CA PHE A 167 10.33 -19.92 7.51
C PHE A 167 9.44 -20.87 8.32
#